data_AF-A0A7W1CPB3-F1
#
_entry.id   AF-A0A7W1CPB3-F1
#
_cell.length_a   1.000
_cell.length_b   1.000
_cell.length_c   1.000
_cell.angle_alpha   90.00
_cell.angle_beta   90.00
_cell.angle_gamma   90.00
#
_symmetry.space_group_name_H-M   'P 1'
#
loop_
_entity.id
_entity.type
_entity.pdbx_description
1 polymer ?
#
loop_
_entity_poly.entity_id
_entity_poly.type
_entity_poly.pdbx_seq_one_letter_code
_entity_poly.pdbx_strand_id
1 'polypeptide(L)' 'GLLAAADHVDRPTDFAPLEISVTPRGRLDAGAVEAFAELGVHRLVVMPRPDAGPEAIATMIDELPPLLV' A
#
# COMPACT_ATOMS: atom_id res chain seq x y z
N GLY A 1 5.99 14.34 -4.01
CA GLY A 1 5.56 13.00 -3.56
C GLY A 1 6.77 12.09 -3.44
N LEU A 2 6.58 10.83 -3.03
CA LEU A 2 7.68 9.87 -2.88
C LEU A 2 8.36 9.54 -4.20
N LEU A 3 7.64 9.63 -5.33
CA LEU A 3 8.23 9.53 -6.67
C LEU A 3 9.37 10.54 -6.89
N ALA A 4 9.12 11.82 -6.62
CA ALA A 4 10.13 12.86 -6.77
C ALA A 4 11.32 12.69 -5.80
N ALA A 5 11.11 12.07 -4.64
CA ALA A 5 12.18 11.80 -3.70
C ALA A 5 13.16 10.72 -4.20
N ALA A 6 12.71 9.80 -5.06
CA ALA A 6 13.57 8.79 -5.67
C ALA A 6 14.65 9.41 -6.57
N ASP A 7 14.35 10.55 -7.19
CA ASP A 7 15.28 11.27 -8.09
C ASP A 7 16.36 12.07 -7.33
N HIS A 8 16.29 12.14 -6.00
CA HIS A 8 17.22 12.92 -5.17
C HIS A 8 18.32 12.05 -4.53
N VAL A 9 18.36 10.76 -4.83
CA VAL A 9 19.30 9.82 -4.21
C VAL A 9 20.01 9.03 -5.30
N ASP A 10 21.33 9.13 -5.37
CA ASP A 10 22.13 8.30 -6.27
C ASP A 10 22.03 6.84 -5.83
N ARG A 11 21.36 6.02 -6.64
CA ARG A 11 21.19 4.59 -6.40
C ARG A 11 22.02 3.77 -7.39
N PRO A 12 22.83 2.80 -6.94
CA PRO A 12 23.53 1.90 -7.84
C PRO A 12 22.55 1.14 -8.75
N THR A 13 22.89 1.01 -10.03
CA THR A 13 22.04 0.43 -11.09
C THR A 13 21.72 -1.04 -10.88
N ASP A 14 22.47 -1.74 -10.04
CA ASP A 14 22.33 -3.18 -9.80
C ASP A 14 21.16 -3.50 -8.86
N PHE A 15 20.56 -2.47 -8.25
CA PHE A 15 19.37 -2.64 -7.41
C PHE A 15 18.09 -2.44 -8.22
N ALA A 16 17.07 -3.25 -7.93
CA ALA A 16 15.71 -3.07 -8.45
C ALA A 16 15.15 -1.67 -8.12
N PRO A 17 14.08 -1.20 -8.79
CA PRO A 17 13.44 0.08 -8.48
C PRO A 17 13.09 0.26 -7.00
N LEU A 18 12.94 1.51 -6.54
CA LEU A 18 12.56 1.79 -5.15
C LEU A 18 11.07 1.52 -4.98
N GLU A 19 10.74 0.47 -4.24
CA GLU A 19 9.36 0.18 -3.87
C GLU A 19 9.07 0.63 -2.44
N ILE A 20 7.90 1.23 -2.25
CA ILE A 20 7.43 1.68 -0.93
C ILE A 20 6.18 0.89 -0.57
N SER A 21 6.26 0.19 0.55
CA SER A 21 5.13 -0.51 1.17
C SER A 21 4.71 0.22 2.44
N VAL A 22 3.41 0.42 2.63
CA VAL A 22 2.87 1.02 3.86
C VAL A 22 1.72 0.19 4.42
N THR A 23 1.56 0.23 5.74
CA THR A 23 0.42 -0.35 6.46
C THR A 23 -0.47 0.80 6.94
N PRO A 24 -1.40 1.29 6.10
CA PRO A 24 -2.25 2.41 6.45
C PRO A 24 -3.20 2.02 7.59
N ARG A 25 -3.52 2.98 8.45
CA ARG A 25 -4.54 2.82 9.47
C ARG A 25 -5.86 3.39 8.97
N GLY A 26 -6.96 2.74 9.34
CA GLY A 26 -8.31 3.18 9.00
C GLY A 26 -8.92 2.37 7.86
N ARG A 27 -10.06 2.85 7.35
CA ARG A 27 -10.77 2.21 6.24
C ARG A 27 -10.00 2.46 4.94
N LEU A 28 -9.83 1.41 4.14
CA LEU A 28 -9.31 1.50 2.78
C LEU A 28 -10.50 1.52 1.81
N ASP A 29 -10.73 2.63 1.12
CA ASP A 29 -11.65 2.72 0.00
C ASP A 29 -10.89 3.06 -1.29
N ALA A 30 -11.60 3.08 -2.42
CA ALA A 30 -10.96 3.33 -3.72
C ALA A 30 -10.23 4.68 -3.78
N GLY A 31 -10.80 5.73 -3.17
CA GLY A 31 -10.17 7.06 -3.15
C GLY A 31 -8.90 7.07 -2.29
N ALA A 32 -8.91 6.36 -1.17
CA ALA A 32 -7.70 6.19 -0.35
C ALA A 32 -6.59 5.43 -1.10
N VAL A 33 -6.94 4.39 -1.87
CA VAL A 33 -5.97 3.65 -2.69
C VAL A 33 -5.33 4.56 -3.74
N GLU A 34 -6.15 5.31 -4.47
CA GLU A 34 -5.67 6.25 -5.49
C GLU A 34 -4.74 7.32 -4.90
N ALA A 35 -5.11 7.91 -3.77
CA ALA A 35 -4.27 8.88 -3.07
C ALA A 35 -2.89 8.31 -2.67
N PHE A 36 -2.81 7.04 -2.24
CA PHE A 36 -1.52 6.41 -1.95
C PHE A 36 -0.71 6.16 -3.22
N ALA A 37 -1.35 5.77 -4.31
CA ALA A 37 -0.69 5.60 -5.61
C ALA A 37 -0.09 6.92 -6.11
N GLU A 38 -0.84 8.03 -6.04
CA GLU A 38 -0.36 9.38 -6.37
C GLU A 38 0.83 9.81 -5.51
N LEU A 39 0.89 9.36 -4.26
CA LEU A 39 2.03 9.60 -3.38
C LEU A 39 3.27 8.80 -3.77
N GLY A 40 3.18 7.76 -4.61
CA GLY A 40 4.29 6.88 -4.97
C GLY A 40 4.40 5.63 -4.10
N VAL A 41 3.33 5.23 -3.40
CA VAL A 41 3.28 3.95 -2.71
C VAL A 41 3.03 2.85 -3.73
N HIS A 42 3.80 1.78 -3.63
CA HIS A 42 3.76 0.63 -4.54
C HIS A 42 2.90 -0.50 -3.99
N ARG A 43 2.78 -0.58 -2.66
CA ARG A 43 2.04 -1.66 -1.99
C ARG A 43 1.35 -1.16 -0.73
N LEU A 44 0.08 -1.52 -0.61
CA LEU A 44 -0.69 -1.37 0.62
C LEU A 44 -0.74 -2.72 1.33
N VAL A 45 -0.26 -2.75 2.56
CA VAL A 45 -0.29 -3.92 3.43
C VAL A 45 -1.45 -3.75 4.39
N VAL A 46 -2.54 -4.48 4.17
CA VAL A 46 -3.72 -4.42 5.04
C VAL A 46 -3.48 -5.33 6.23
N MET A 47 -3.57 -4.77 7.44
CA MET A 47 -3.41 -5.51 8.67
C MET A 47 -4.78 -5.65 9.36
N PRO A 48 -5.27 -6.87 9.60
CA PRO A 48 -6.51 -7.07 10.34
C PRO A 48 -6.34 -6.64 11.81
N ARG A 49 -7.47 -6.46 12.50
CA ARG A 49 -7.44 -6.20 13.95
C ARG A 49 -6.79 -7.39 14.67
N PRO A 50 -6.01 -7.17 15.75
CA PRO A 50 -5.29 -8.26 16.43
C PRO A 50 -6.20 -9.39 16.94
N ASP A 51 -7.46 -9.07 17.23
CA ASP A 51 -8.50 -9.97 17.75
C ASP A 51 -9.47 -10.48 16.66
N ALA A 52 -9.21 -10.18 15.39
CA ALA A 52 -10.07 -10.62 14.29
C ALA A 52 -9.98 -12.15 14.12
N GLY A 53 -11.13 -12.82 14.20
CA GLY A 53 -11.25 -14.24 13.83
C GLY A 53 -11.17 -14.46 12.31
N PRO A 54 -11.00 -15.70 11.85
CA PRO A 54 -10.85 -16.02 10.43
C PRO A 54 -11.96 -15.49 9.53
N GLU A 55 -13.23 -15.53 9.97
CA GLU A 55 -14.36 -15.00 9.20
C GLU A 55 -14.27 -13.49 9.02
N ALA A 56 -13.90 -12.76 10.07
CA ALA A 56 -13.72 -11.31 9.99
C ALA A 56 -12.56 -10.93 9.05
N ILE A 57 -11.52 -11.75 8.97
CA ILE A 57 -10.42 -11.58 8.01
C ILE A 57 -10.91 -11.83 6.58
N ALA A 58 -11.71 -12.88 6.35
CA ALA A 58 -12.28 -13.16 5.04
C ALA A 58 -13.18 -12.02 4.56
N THR A 59 -14.11 -11.56 5.40
CA THR A 59 -14.96 -10.39 5.09
C THR A 59 -14.13 -9.15 4.78
N MET A 60 -13.08 -8.89 5.56
CA MET A 60 -12.18 -7.77 5.29
C MET A 60 -11.57 -7.88 3.89
N ILE A 61 -11.09 -9.06 3.48
CA ILE A 61 -10.50 -9.27 2.15
C ILE A 61 -11.54 -9.02 1.05
N ASP A 62 -12.77 -9.51 1.22
CA ASP A 62 -13.85 -9.32 0.26
C ASP A 62 -14.28 -7.85 0.10
N GLU A 63 -14.13 -7.05 1.16
CA GLU A 63 -14.45 -5.62 1.16
C GLU A 63 -13.32 -4.74 0.60
N LEU A 64 -12.11 -5.29 0.39
CA LEU A 64 -11.01 -4.50 -0.14
C LEU A 64 -11.31 -4.04 -1.57
N PRO A 65 -11.03 -2.77 -1.89
CA PRO A 65 -11.09 -2.32 -3.28
C PRO A 65 -10.11 -3.16 -4.11
N PRO A 66 -10.39 -3.39 -5.41
CA PRO A 66 -9.46 -4.07 -6.29
C PRO A 66 -8.12 -3.34 -6.24
N LEU A 67 -7.08 -4.05 -5.80
CA LEU A 67 -5.74 -3.51 -5.75
C LEU A 67 -5.31 -3.24 -7.20
N LEU A 68 -5.03 -1.99 -7.53
CA LEU A 68 -4.35 -1.63 -8.77
C LEU A 68 -2.97 -2.29 -8.72
N VAL A 69 -2.79 -3.34 -9.54
CA VAL A 69 -1.51 -4.01 -9.76
C VAL A 69 -0.85 -3.42 -11.00
#